data_AF-A0AB33I9R4-F1
#
_entry.id   AF-A0AB33I9R4-F1
#
_cell.length_a   1.000
_cell.length_b   1.000
_cell.length_c   1.000
_cell.angle_alpha   90.00
_cell.angle_beta   90.00
_cell.angle_gamma   90.00
#
_symmetry.space_group_name_H-M   'P 1'
#
loop_
_entity.id
_entity.type
_entity.pdbx_description
1 polymer ?
#
loop_
_entity_poly.entity_id
_entity_poly.type
_entity_poly.pdbx_seq_one_letter_code
_entity_poly.pdbx_strand_id
1 'polypeptide(L)'
;MRAYAKQQGINLKIDYVNQAIEEFMESLSQYSAKYPDKITVSIDTIGTNFNQILSPTSDMTAAINTASSIDVENATQWSNAKNSGSAPYDFKDYNYGYTNTSEYLNKALSLIQDVGDGTSATTKKTYVIFLSDGAQDVWDGYTNVYDDPNSRYRVVNVDYTAACQNIKQSGIKLFSVWATYYSINDYMINPLLGTGSGSMQGAMQACASDTVDFFEADDGPAIQSAITSIFSSIMSDVSLRLIGNNQN
;
A
#
# COMPACT_ATOMS: atom_id res chain seq x y z
N MET A 1 -3.99 7.44 18.58
CA MET A 1 -2.52 7.31 18.67
C MET A 1 -1.80 8.26 17.72
N ARG A 2 -2.14 8.35 16.43
CA ARG A 2 -1.49 9.30 15.49
C ARG A 2 -1.58 10.78 15.90
N ALA A 3 -2.76 11.25 16.28
CA ALA A 3 -2.93 12.64 16.76
C ALA A 3 -2.07 12.95 18.00
N TYR A 4 -1.93 11.97 18.90
CA TYR A 4 -1.07 12.09 20.07
C TYR A 4 0.42 12.06 19.69
N ALA A 5 0.85 11.15 18.82
CA ALA A 5 2.22 11.10 18.30
C ALA A 5 2.63 12.43 17.64
N LYS A 6 1.76 13.00 16.79
CA LYS A 6 1.96 14.33 16.19
C LYS A 6 2.10 15.44 17.25
N GLN A 7 1.25 15.45 18.28
CA GLN A 7 1.36 16.43 19.39
C GLN A 7 2.67 16.30 20.17
N GLN A 8 3.25 15.11 20.22
CA GLN A 8 4.53 14.86 20.89
C GLN A 8 5.75 15.01 19.96
N GLY A 9 5.55 15.42 18.69
CA GLY A 9 6.64 15.52 17.72
C GLY A 9 7.25 14.17 17.34
N ILE A 10 6.51 13.08 17.52
CA ILE A 10 6.94 11.73 17.15
C ILE A 10 6.45 11.43 15.73
N ASN A 11 7.39 11.20 14.82
CA ASN A 11 7.08 10.75 13.46
C ASN A 11 6.79 9.25 13.46
N LEU A 12 5.64 8.88 12.91
CA LEU A 12 5.29 7.49 12.63
C LEU A 12 5.77 7.12 11.23
N LYS A 13 5.94 5.82 10.96
CA LYS A 13 6.28 5.32 9.62
C LYS A 13 5.35 5.85 8.52
N ILE A 14 4.06 6.00 8.80
CA ILE A 14 3.11 6.60 7.86
C ILE A 14 3.43 8.07 7.53
N ASP A 15 4.04 8.84 8.45
CA ASP A 15 4.49 10.20 8.13
C ASP A 15 5.66 10.18 7.13
N TYR A 16 6.55 9.18 7.21
CA TYR A 16 7.60 8.96 6.22
C TYR A 16 7.06 8.45 4.88
N VAL A 17 5.99 7.63 4.89
CA VAL A 17 5.28 7.24 3.66
C VAL A 17 4.70 8.47 2.96
N ASN A 18 4.03 9.36 3.71
CA ASN A 18 3.47 10.59 3.15
C ASN A 18 4.57 11.44 2.49
N GLN A 19 5.66 11.67 3.22
CA GLN A 19 6.80 12.43 2.71
C GLN A 19 7.40 11.79 1.46
N ALA A 20 7.61 10.47 1.46
CA ALA A 20 8.19 9.76 0.32
C ALA A 20 7.30 9.83 -0.92
N ILE A 21 5.98 9.70 -0.76
CA ILE A 21 5.03 9.83 -1.88
C ILE A 21 4.93 11.28 -2.35
N GLU A 22 4.98 12.26 -1.45
CA GLU A 22 5.02 13.68 -1.81
C GLU A 22 6.26 14.00 -2.66
N GLU A 23 7.45 13.62 -2.20
CA GLU A 23 8.71 13.80 -2.94
C GLU A 23 8.70 13.06 -4.30
N PHE A 24 8.06 11.89 -4.36
CA PHE A 24 7.82 11.18 -5.62
C PHE A 24 6.96 12.01 -6.57
N MET A 25 5.86 12.58 -6.09
CA MET A 25 4.95 13.40 -6.91
C MET A 25 5.61 14.71 -7.34
N GLU A 26 6.43 15.33 -6.49
CA GLU A 26 7.25 16.50 -6.86
C GLU A 26 8.24 16.17 -7.97
N SER A 27 8.95 15.05 -7.85
CA SER A 27 9.90 14.58 -8.87
C SER A 27 9.19 14.25 -10.18
N LEU A 28 8.02 13.62 -10.10
CA LEU A 28 7.18 13.32 -11.26
C LEU A 28 6.64 14.60 -11.91
N SER A 29 6.28 15.61 -11.13
CA SER A 29 5.82 16.92 -11.62
C SER A 29 6.89 17.64 -12.44
N GLN A 30 8.15 17.61 -12.00
CA GLN A 30 9.27 18.17 -12.75
C GLN A 30 9.44 17.47 -14.11
N TYR A 31 9.20 16.17 -14.17
CA TYR A 31 9.26 15.39 -15.40
C TYR A 31 8.04 15.63 -16.31
N SER A 32 6.83 15.63 -15.74
CA SER A 32 5.57 15.84 -16.47
C SER A 32 5.48 17.24 -17.05
N ALA A 33 6.18 18.24 -16.49
CA ALA A 33 6.28 19.58 -17.07
C ALA A 33 6.79 19.57 -18.53
N LYS A 34 7.58 18.57 -18.92
CA LYS A 34 8.05 18.37 -20.30
C LYS A 34 7.05 17.61 -21.17
N TYR A 35 6.12 16.88 -20.56
CA TYR A 35 5.14 16.00 -21.21
C TYR A 35 3.75 16.15 -20.55
N PRO A 36 3.14 17.35 -20.62
CA PRO A 36 1.84 17.59 -20.02
C PRO A 36 0.81 16.61 -20.56
N ASP A 37 -0.08 16.12 -19.69
CA ASP A 37 -1.16 15.19 -20.00
C ASP A 37 -0.74 13.79 -20.50
N LYS A 38 0.55 13.45 -20.44
CA LYS A 38 1.05 12.11 -20.77
C LYS A 38 1.20 11.19 -19.56
N ILE A 39 1.11 11.76 -18.36
CA ILE A 39 1.26 11.06 -17.10
C ILE A 39 0.00 11.30 -16.29
N THR A 40 -0.62 10.21 -15.85
CA THR A 40 -1.77 10.25 -14.94
C THR A 40 -1.44 9.49 -13.68
N VAL A 41 -1.86 10.01 -12.53
CA VAL A 41 -1.67 9.40 -11.22
C VAL A 41 -3.00 9.26 -10.50
N SER A 42 -3.13 8.18 -9.73
CA SER A 42 -4.19 7.97 -8.75
C SER A 42 -3.56 7.55 -7.43
N ILE A 43 -4.27 7.80 -6.33
CA ILE A 43 -3.81 7.44 -4.99
C ILE A 43 -4.97 6.77 -4.26
N ASP A 44 -4.72 5.53 -3.84
CA ASP A 44 -5.66 4.74 -3.06
C ASP A 44 -5.06 4.44 -1.69
N THR A 45 -5.89 4.43 -0.65
CA THR A 45 -5.51 3.99 0.70
C THR A 45 -6.31 2.75 1.10
N ILE A 46 -5.65 1.85 1.82
CA ILE A 46 -6.22 0.58 2.28
C ILE A 46 -6.12 0.49 3.80
N GLY A 47 -7.27 0.55 4.46
CA GLY A 47 -7.44 0.29 5.90
C GLY A 47 -8.65 -0.63 6.08
N THR A 48 -9.52 -0.35 7.05
CA THR A 48 -10.82 -1.04 7.15
C THR A 48 -11.67 -0.87 5.90
N ASN A 49 -11.41 0.21 5.15
CA ASN A 49 -12.07 0.52 3.89
C ASN A 49 -11.03 0.78 2.81
N PHE A 50 -11.44 0.53 1.56
CA PHE A 50 -10.75 1.03 0.39
C PHE A 50 -11.21 2.46 0.09
N ASN A 51 -10.26 3.39 -0.04
CA ASN A 51 -10.56 4.76 -0.44
C ASN A 51 -9.69 5.16 -1.62
N GLN A 52 -10.31 5.52 -2.74
CA GLN A 52 -9.62 6.29 -3.78
C GLN A 52 -9.62 7.75 -3.37
N ILE A 53 -8.52 8.21 -2.78
CA ILE A 53 -8.37 9.59 -2.29
C ILE A 53 -7.93 10.55 -3.40
N LEU A 54 -7.45 10.02 -4.53
CA LEU A 54 -7.24 10.75 -5.77
C LEU A 54 -7.62 9.86 -6.96
N SER A 55 -8.68 10.23 -7.68
CA SER A 55 -8.99 9.64 -8.99
C SER A 55 -7.92 9.98 -10.03
N PRO A 56 -7.75 9.15 -11.09
CA PRO A 56 -6.74 9.37 -12.11
C PRO A 56 -6.73 10.79 -12.66
N THR A 57 -5.61 11.50 -12.53
CA THR A 57 -5.47 12.90 -12.98
C THR A 57 -4.08 13.19 -13.55
N SER A 58 -3.98 14.14 -14.49
CA SER A 58 -2.70 14.74 -14.93
C SER A 58 -2.34 16.01 -14.15
N ASP A 59 -3.21 16.48 -13.25
CA ASP A 59 -2.93 17.62 -12.37
C ASP A 59 -1.98 17.21 -11.25
N MET A 60 -0.69 17.48 -11.45
CA MET A 60 0.34 17.17 -10.46
C MET A 60 0.25 18.05 -9.20
N THR A 61 -0.38 19.22 -9.27
CA THR A 61 -0.61 20.04 -8.07
C THR A 61 -1.62 19.36 -7.15
N ALA A 62 -2.72 18.84 -7.73
CA ALA A 62 -3.67 18.02 -6.99
C ALA A 62 -2.99 16.77 -6.42
N ALA A 63 -2.14 16.09 -7.20
CA ALA A 63 -1.42 14.91 -6.74
C ALA A 63 -0.48 15.16 -5.55
N ILE A 64 0.34 16.22 -5.61
CA ILE A 64 1.24 16.62 -4.50
C ILE A 64 0.42 16.95 -3.25
N ASN A 65 -0.66 17.73 -3.39
CA ASN A 65 -1.52 18.09 -2.26
C ASN A 65 -2.21 16.87 -1.63
N THR A 66 -2.66 15.90 -2.42
CA THR A 66 -3.23 14.67 -1.87
C THR A 66 -2.15 13.84 -1.19
N ALA A 67 -0.97 13.69 -1.79
CA ALA A 67 0.15 12.91 -1.24
C ALA A 67 0.59 13.39 0.16
N SER A 68 0.71 14.70 0.36
CA SER A 68 1.08 15.29 1.66
C SER A 68 0.01 15.07 2.76
N SER A 69 -1.21 14.73 2.35
CA SER A 69 -2.36 14.54 3.24
C SER A 69 -2.77 13.08 3.47
N ILE A 70 -2.00 12.10 2.97
CA ILE A 70 -2.34 10.68 3.08
C ILE A 70 -2.57 10.27 4.56
N ASP A 71 -3.72 9.67 4.82
CA ASP A 71 -4.04 9.05 6.10
C ASP A 71 -4.87 7.79 5.83
N VAL A 72 -4.55 6.70 6.53
CA VAL A 72 -5.03 5.36 6.15
C VAL A 72 -6.20 4.92 7.02
N GLU A 73 -6.18 5.28 8.31
CA GLU A 73 -7.32 5.26 9.24
C GLU A 73 -6.79 5.68 10.63
N ASN A 74 -7.61 6.34 11.45
CA ASN A 74 -7.25 6.58 12.85
C ASN A 74 -7.60 5.34 13.67
N ALA A 75 -6.75 4.95 14.63
CA ALA A 75 -7.10 3.89 15.59
C ALA A 75 -8.47 4.17 16.26
N THR A 76 -9.20 3.13 16.67
CA THR A 76 -10.55 3.29 17.24
C THR A 76 -10.64 4.32 18.36
N GLN A 77 -11.86 4.83 18.58
CA GLN A 77 -12.16 5.66 19.75
C GLN A 77 -11.74 4.98 21.06
N TRP A 78 -11.92 3.66 21.17
CA TRP A 78 -11.49 2.91 22.36
C TRP A 78 -9.96 2.86 22.50
N SER A 79 -9.23 2.49 21.44
CA SER A 79 -7.76 2.44 21.44
C SER A 79 -7.15 3.83 21.70
N ASN A 80 -7.77 4.88 21.18
CA ASN A 80 -7.39 6.27 21.42
C ASN A 80 -7.68 6.74 22.85
N ALA A 81 -8.81 6.34 23.43
CA ALA A 81 -9.24 6.78 24.75
C ALA A 81 -8.48 6.08 25.89
N LYS A 82 -7.97 4.87 25.65
CA LYS A 82 -7.38 4.06 26.70
C LYS A 82 -5.86 4.07 26.73
N ASN A 83 -5.16 4.14 25.59
CA ASN A 83 -3.68 4.09 25.53
C ASN A 83 -3.07 3.05 26.51
N SER A 84 -3.81 1.98 26.80
CA SER A 84 -3.52 1.03 27.88
C SER A 84 -3.69 -0.36 27.30
N GLY A 85 -2.72 -1.24 27.52
CA GLY A 85 -2.75 -2.64 27.05
C GLY A 85 -3.79 -3.53 27.74
N SER A 86 -4.91 -2.97 28.21
CA SER A 86 -6.01 -3.69 28.88
C SER A 86 -7.16 -3.87 27.91
N ALA A 87 -7.56 -5.10 27.58
CA ALA A 87 -8.64 -5.36 26.63
C ALA A 87 -10.00 -4.73 27.04
N PRO A 88 -10.84 -4.30 26.08
CA PRO A 88 -12.21 -3.87 26.36
C PRO A 88 -13.10 -5.04 26.77
N TYR A 89 -14.22 -4.68 27.38
CA TYR A 89 -15.27 -5.61 27.79
C TYR A 89 -16.33 -5.88 26.70
N ASP A 90 -16.39 -5.08 25.63
CA ASP A 90 -17.29 -5.27 24.48
C ASP A 90 -16.50 -5.21 23.16
N PHE A 91 -16.62 -6.27 22.35
CA PHE A 91 -15.92 -6.41 21.07
C PHE A 91 -16.63 -5.66 19.91
N LYS A 92 -17.87 -5.18 20.09
CA LYS A 92 -18.53 -4.30 19.11
C LYS A 92 -17.96 -2.88 19.13
N ASP A 93 -17.41 -2.47 20.27
CA ASP A 93 -16.65 -1.22 20.41
C ASP A 93 -15.20 -1.34 19.86
N TYR A 94 -14.81 -2.56 19.44
CA TYR A 94 -13.48 -2.97 19.00
C TYR A 94 -13.35 -3.04 17.48
N ASN A 95 -13.46 -1.93 16.76
CA ASN A 95 -13.10 -1.92 15.32
C ASN A 95 -11.60 -1.65 15.10
N TYR A 96 -10.70 -2.56 15.48
CA TYR A 96 -9.23 -2.35 15.50
C TYR A 96 -8.54 -1.97 14.18
N GLY A 97 -9.29 -1.63 13.15
CA GLY A 97 -8.81 -1.66 11.79
C GLY A 97 -8.85 -3.09 11.27
N TYR A 98 -8.99 -3.26 9.97
CA TYR A 98 -8.61 -4.51 9.28
C TYR A 98 -8.09 -4.18 7.92
N THR A 99 -7.55 -5.14 7.20
CA THR A 99 -7.05 -4.87 5.85
C THR A 99 -7.27 -6.10 5.00
N ASN A 100 -8.35 -6.07 4.21
CA ASN A 100 -8.63 -7.10 3.22
C ASN A 100 -7.81 -6.83 1.95
N THR A 101 -6.50 -7.00 2.04
CA THR A 101 -5.52 -6.70 0.99
C THR A 101 -5.90 -7.30 -0.37
N SER A 102 -6.38 -8.54 -0.39
CA SER A 102 -6.81 -9.25 -1.59
C SER A 102 -7.99 -8.58 -2.28
N GLU A 103 -9.03 -8.24 -1.52
CA GLU A 103 -10.19 -7.50 -2.05
C GLU A 103 -9.76 -6.13 -2.59
N TYR A 104 -8.91 -5.42 -1.86
CA TYR A 104 -8.52 -4.06 -2.20
C TYR A 104 -7.54 -3.98 -3.38
N LEU A 105 -6.65 -4.94 -3.53
CA LEU A 105 -5.82 -5.06 -4.75
C LEU A 105 -6.66 -5.35 -5.98
N ASN A 106 -7.67 -6.23 -5.87
CA ASN A 106 -8.62 -6.47 -6.95
C ASN A 106 -9.49 -5.23 -7.24
N LYS A 107 -9.87 -4.47 -6.20
CA LYS A 107 -10.61 -3.22 -6.35
C LYS A 107 -9.77 -2.17 -7.06
N ALA A 108 -8.51 -1.96 -6.65
CA ALA A 108 -7.58 -1.07 -7.32
C ALA A 108 -7.42 -1.45 -8.79
N LEU A 109 -7.20 -2.74 -9.09
CA LEU A 109 -7.12 -3.24 -10.47
C LEU A 109 -8.37 -2.90 -11.29
N SER A 110 -9.56 -3.02 -10.71
CA SER A 110 -10.82 -2.70 -11.41
C SER A 110 -10.98 -1.21 -11.78
N LEU A 111 -10.22 -0.32 -11.13
CA LEU A 111 -10.24 1.13 -11.38
C LEU A 111 -9.17 1.55 -12.40
N ILE A 112 -8.21 0.68 -12.70
CA ILE A 112 -7.16 0.93 -13.68
C ILE A 112 -7.70 0.65 -15.08
N GLN A 113 -7.58 1.64 -15.96
CA GLN A 113 -8.05 1.58 -17.35
C GLN A 113 -6.88 1.74 -18.33
N ASP A 114 -7.15 1.43 -19.60
CA ASP A 114 -6.24 1.68 -20.73
C ASP A 114 -4.86 1.01 -20.62
N VAL A 115 -4.72 -0.11 -19.91
CA VAL A 115 -3.40 -0.75 -19.75
C VAL A 115 -2.85 -1.24 -21.09
N GLY A 116 -1.58 -0.94 -21.37
CA GLY A 116 -0.90 -1.29 -22.60
C GLY A 116 0.60 -0.99 -22.58
N ASP A 117 1.16 -0.64 -23.74
CA ASP A 117 2.60 -0.52 -23.98
C ASP A 117 3.15 0.92 -23.92
N GLY A 118 2.29 1.90 -23.69
CA GLY A 118 2.62 3.33 -23.65
C GLY A 118 2.62 4.02 -25.01
N THR A 119 2.11 3.39 -26.08
CA THR A 119 2.07 3.99 -27.42
C THR A 119 1.00 5.04 -27.60
N SER A 120 -0.06 5.03 -26.78
CA SER A 120 -1.18 5.98 -26.88
C SER A 120 -1.87 6.23 -25.54
N ALA A 121 -2.82 7.17 -25.52
CA ALA A 121 -3.64 7.46 -24.35
C ALA A 121 -4.59 6.31 -23.97
N THR A 122 -4.91 5.39 -24.88
CA THR A 122 -5.75 4.20 -24.62
C THR A 122 -4.93 2.92 -24.45
N THR A 123 -3.59 3.05 -24.47
CA THR A 123 -2.62 1.96 -24.29
C THR A 123 -1.48 2.44 -23.40
N LYS A 124 -1.80 2.80 -22.16
CA LYS A 124 -0.88 3.37 -21.17
C LYS A 124 0.04 2.30 -20.58
N LYS A 125 1.32 2.65 -20.49
CA LYS A 125 2.26 1.88 -19.67
C LYS A 125 1.95 2.18 -18.20
N THR A 126 1.55 1.14 -17.46
CA THR A 126 1.04 1.29 -16.10
C THR A 126 1.96 0.67 -15.06
N TYR A 127 2.13 1.37 -13.95
CA TYR A 127 2.90 0.93 -12.78
C TYR A 127 2.01 1.03 -11.55
N VAL A 128 2.11 0.05 -10.66
CA VAL A 128 1.49 0.08 -9.33
C VAL A 128 2.58 -0.02 -8.29
N ILE A 129 2.52 0.87 -7.29
CA ILE A 129 3.40 0.84 -6.12
C ILE A 129 2.56 0.35 -4.95
N PHE A 130 2.78 -0.89 -4.53
CA PHE A 130 2.09 -1.50 -3.41
C PHE A 130 2.95 -1.43 -2.15
N LEU A 131 2.61 -0.52 -1.24
CA LEU A 131 3.28 -0.34 0.05
C LEU A 131 2.39 -0.88 1.17
N SER A 132 2.89 -1.87 1.91
CA SER A 132 2.15 -2.53 3.00
C SER A 132 3.11 -3.19 3.98
N ASP A 133 2.63 -3.49 5.19
CA ASP A 133 3.32 -4.33 6.15
C ASP A 133 3.23 -5.84 5.84
N GLY A 134 2.51 -6.20 4.78
CA GLY A 134 2.34 -7.56 4.30
C GLY A 134 1.33 -8.39 5.10
N ALA A 135 0.64 -7.81 6.07
CA ALA A 135 -0.46 -8.50 6.73
C ALA A 135 -1.76 -8.28 5.95
N GLN A 136 -2.51 -9.36 5.79
CA GLN A 136 -3.94 -9.29 5.53
C GLN A 136 -4.66 -9.72 6.79
N ASP A 137 -5.48 -8.84 7.33
CA ASP A 137 -6.33 -9.12 8.49
C ASP A 137 -7.78 -9.09 8.03
N VAL A 138 -8.41 -10.26 8.02
CA VAL A 138 -9.77 -10.46 7.53
C VAL A 138 -10.71 -10.89 8.64
N TRP A 139 -11.95 -10.43 8.53
CA TRP A 139 -13.06 -10.88 9.35
C TRP A 139 -13.50 -12.28 8.90
N ASP A 140 -13.34 -13.28 9.75
CA ASP A 140 -13.68 -14.69 9.46
C ASP A 140 -15.12 -15.06 9.89
N GLY A 141 -15.87 -14.10 10.46
CA GLY A 141 -17.26 -14.32 10.89
C GLY A 141 -17.44 -14.50 12.39
N TYR A 142 -18.71 -14.65 12.82
CA TYR A 142 -19.09 -14.98 14.19
C TYR A 142 -19.01 -16.50 14.40
N THR A 143 -17.82 -17.04 14.59
CA THR A 143 -17.68 -18.31 15.30
C THR A 143 -17.59 -18.00 16.79
N ASN A 144 -18.54 -18.55 17.54
CA ASN A 144 -18.63 -18.36 18.97
C ASN A 144 -17.38 -18.96 19.64
N VAL A 145 -16.59 -18.13 20.32
CA VAL A 145 -15.41 -18.58 21.08
C VAL A 145 -15.73 -19.66 22.14
N TYR A 146 -17.02 -19.81 22.51
CA TYR A 146 -17.47 -20.89 23.40
C TYR A 146 -17.63 -22.26 22.71
N ASP A 147 -17.74 -22.29 21.38
CA ASP A 147 -17.95 -23.53 20.61
C ASP A 147 -16.64 -24.03 19.95
N ASP A 148 -15.65 -23.15 19.73
CA ASP A 148 -14.30 -23.54 19.33
C ASP A 148 -13.25 -22.54 19.89
N PRO A 149 -12.45 -22.91 20.90
CA PRO A 149 -11.41 -22.04 21.46
C PRO A 149 -10.27 -21.71 20.48
N ASN A 150 -10.23 -22.34 19.30
CA ASN A 150 -9.32 -22.00 18.20
C ASN A 150 -9.97 -21.12 17.12
N SER A 151 -11.27 -20.88 17.20
CA SER A 151 -11.97 -20.00 16.27
C SER A 151 -11.69 -18.54 16.64
N ARG A 152 -10.97 -17.84 15.76
CA ARG A 152 -10.68 -16.42 15.93
C ARG A 152 -11.67 -15.63 15.09
N TYR A 153 -12.25 -14.56 15.64
CA TYR A 153 -13.09 -13.60 14.89
C TYR A 153 -12.35 -12.90 13.73
N ARG A 154 -11.02 -12.95 13.77
CA ARG A 154 -10.08 -12.31 12.86
C ARG A 154 -8.95 -13.27 12.55
N VAL A 155 -8.59 -13.36 11.28
CA VAL A 155 -7.48 -14.18 10.82
C VAL A 155 -6.50 -13.27 10.11
N VAL A 156 -5.29 -13.21 10.65
CA VAL A 156 -4.15 -12.64 9.92
C VAL A 156 -3.60 -13.75 9.01
N ASN A 157 -3.50 -13.47 7.72
CA ASN A 157 -2.94 -14.36 6.71
C ASN A 157 -2.22 -13.54 5.62
N VAL A 158 -1.81 -14.22 4.55
CA VAL A 158 -1.12 -13.61 3.40
C VAL A 158 -1.80 -13.97 2.07
N ASP A 159 -3.11 -14.22 2.11
CA ASP A 159 -3.91 -14.76 0.99
C ASP A 159 -4.34 -13.65 -0.01
N TYR A 160 -3.35 -12.89 -0.49
CA TYR A 160 -3.53 -11.83 -1.49
C TYR A 160 -2.61 -12.00 -2.71
N THR A 161 -1.76 -13.03 -2.73
CA THR A 161 -0.82 -13.29 -3.83
C THR A 161 -1.52 -13.46 -5.18
N ALA A 162 -2.71 -14.08 -5.22
CA ALA A 162 -3.51 -14.20 -6.43
C ALA A 162 -3.96 -12.83 -6.98
N ALA A 163 -4.32 -11.87 -6.11
CA ALA A 163 -4.66 -10.51 -6.52
C ALA A 163 -3.46 -9.79 -7.14
N CYS A 164 -2.26 -9.96 -6.55
CA CYS A 164 -1.02 -9.45 -7.15
C CYS A 164 -0.72 -10.09 -8.52
N GLN A 165 -0.99 -11.39 -8.69
CA GLN A 165 -0.84 -12.05 -9.98
C GLN A 165 -1.81 -11.49 -11.04
N ASN A 166 -3.06 -11.20 -10.67
CA ASN A 166 -4.04 -10.58 -11.58
C ASN A 166 -3.56 -9.20 -12.08
N ILE A 167 -2.98 -8.38 -11.19
CA ILE A 167 -2.38 -7.09 -11.56
C ILE A 167 -1.26 -7.31 -12.59
N LYS A 168 -0.32 -8.21 -12.31
CA LYS A 168 0.81 -8.50 -13.21
C LYS A 168 0.38 -9.06 -14.56
N GLN A 169 -0.58 -9.98 -14.58
CA GLN A 169 -1.11 -10.58 -15.80
C GLN A 169 -1.87 -9.57 -16.68
N SER A 170 -2.33 -8.45 -16.09
CA SER A 170 -2.94 -7.34 -16.82
C SER A 170 -1.89 -6.45 -17.54
N GLY A 171 -0.60 -6.79 -17.49
CA GLY A 171 0.49 -6.04 -18.12
C GLY A 171 1.02 -4.86 -17.29
N ILE A 172 0.58 -4.76 -16.03
CA ILE A 172 1.01 -3.74 -15.08
C ILE A 172 2.31 -4.17 -14.42
N LYS A 173 3.28 -3.27 -14.32
CA LYS A 173 4.49 -3.49 -13.53
C LYS A 173 4.20 -3.16 -12.06
N LEU A 174 4.31 -4.14 -11.17
CA LEU A 174 3.99 -4.03 -9.75
C LEU A 174 5.28 -3.96 -8.93
N PHE A 175 5.52 -2.80 -8.31
CA PHE A 175 6.54 -2.64 -7.28
C PHE A 175 5.93 -2.97 -5.91
N SER A 176 6.66 -3.70 -5.07
CA SER A 176 6.20 -4.04 -3.73
C SER A 176 7.19 -3.52 -2.68
N VAL A 177 6.69 -2.71 -1.76
CA VAL A 177 7.46 -2.15 -0.64
C VAL A 177 6.92 -2.75 0.65
N TRP A 178 7.73 -3.57 1.31
CA TRP A 178 7.38 -4.20 2.57
C TRP A 178 7.86 -3.35 3.75
N ALA A 179 6.92 -2.72 4.44
CA ALA A 179 7.17 -1.83 5.57
C ALA A 179 6.57 -2.40 6.87
N THR A 180 7.31 -3.30 7.53
CA THR A 180 6.81 -4.10 8.67
C THR A 180 6.49 -3.27 9.92
N TYR A 181 5.29 -3.39 10.49
CA TYR A 181 4.97 -2.77 11.79
C TYR A 181 5.03 -3.74 12.98
N TYR A 182 5.10 -5.04 12.75
CA TYR A 182 4.95 -6.04 13.80
C TYR A 182 6.26 -6.42 14.46
N SER A 183 6.25 -6.48 15.80
CA SER A 183 7.16 -7.35 16.55
C SER A 183 6.67 -8.79 16.34
N ILE A 184 7.50 -9.64 15.74
CA ILE A 184 7.20 -11.02 15.30
C ILE A 184 6.84 -11.97 16.48
N ASN A 185 6.84 -11.47 17.73
CA ASN A 185 6.54 -12.21 18.95
C ASN A 185 5.11 -12.03 19.49
N ASP A 186 4.17 -11.47 18.71
CA ASP A 186 2.77 -11.36 19.14
C ASP A 186 2.01 -12.68 18.96
N TYR A 187 1.31 -13.14 20.00
CA TYR A 187 0.46 -14.34 19.98
C TYR A 187 -0.71 -14.20 18.99
N MET A 188 -1.09 -12.98 18.63
CA MET A 188 -2.07 -12.70 17.58
C MET A 188 -1.53 -12.98 16.18
N ILE A 189 -0.20 -13.01 16.01
CA ILE A 189 0.51 -13.13 14.72
C ILE A 189 1.21 -14.49 14.57
N ASN A 190 1.43 -15.24 15.65
CA ASN A 190 2.12 -16.54 15.59
C ASN A 190 1.29 -17.68 16.23
N PRO A 191 1.09 -18.84 15.57
CA PRO A 191 0.93 -19.06 14.14
C PRO A 191 -0.56 -19.20 13.78
N LEU A 192 -1.05 -18.33 12.90
CA LEU A 192 -2.16 -18.65 12.02
C LEU A 192 -1.57 -19.21 10.72
N LEU A 193 -2.32 -20.02 9.98
CA LEU A 193 -1.88 -20.54 8.68
C LEU A 193 -1.46 -19.37 7.78
N GLY A 194 -0.17 -19.31 7.41
CA GLY A 194 0.38 -18.24 6.58
C GLY A 194 1.03 -17.07 7.34
N THR A 195 1.05 -17.06 8.68
CA THR A 195 1.81 -16.07 9.48
C THR A 195 2.93 -16.76 10.27
N GLY A 196 4.16 -16.58 9.78
CA GLY A 196 5.38 -17.10 10.38
C GLY A 196 6.56 -16.26 9.92
N SER A 197 7.74 -16.53 10.47
CA SER A 197 8.96 -15.82 10.05
C SER A 197 9.13 -15.94 8.53
N GLY A 198 9.15 -14.79 7.84
CA GLY A 198 9.32 -14.71 6.38
C GLY A 198 8.06 -14.91 5.53
N SER A 199 6.88 -15.20 6.09
CA SER A 199 5.68 -15.41 5.24
C SER A 199 5.12 -14.11 4.66
N MET A 200 5.04 -13.04 5.46
CA MET A 200 4.64 -11.70 4.99
C MET A 200 5.67 -11.14 4.00
N GLN A 201 6.97 -11.27 4.31
CA GLN A 201 8.06 -10.93 3.41
C GLN A 201 7.92 -11.65 2.08
N GLY A 202 7.76 -12.98 2.12
CA GLY A 202 7.65 -13.82 0.94
C GLY A 202 6.41 -13.48 0.10
N ALA A 203 5.28 -13.18 0.73
CA ALA A 203 4.07 -12.76 0.02
C ALA A 203 4.23 -11.38 -0.64
N MET A 204 4.85 -10.41 0.03
CA MET A 204 5.18 -9.11 -0.55
C MET A 204 6.19 -9.22 -1.69
N GLN A 205 7.26 -10.01 -1.50
CA GLN A 205 8.22 -10.29 -2.56
C GLN A 205 7.57 -10.98 -3.77
N ALA A 206 6.65 -11.92 -3.55
CA ALA A 206 5.90 -12.58 -4.62
C ALA A 206 4.91 -11.65 -5.34
N CYS A 207 4.50 -10.55 -4.71
CA CYS A 207 3.67 -9.53 -5.35
C CYS A 207 4.44 -8.72 -6.39
N ALA A 208 5.72 -8.44 -6.15
CA ALA A 208 6.54 -7.71 -7.12
C ALA A 208 6.56 -8.39 -8.50
N SER A 209 6.70 -7.59 -9.56
CA SER A 209 6.83 -8.08 -10.94
C SER A 209 8.12 -8.86 -11.13
N ASP A 210 9.24 -8.29 -10.70
CA ASP A 210 10.55 -8.93 -10.65
C ASP A 210 11.18 -8.82 -9.25
N THR A 211 12.23 -9.61 -8.99
CA THR A 211 12.97 -9.54 -7.71
C THR A 211 13.55 -8.15 -7.44
N VAL A 212 13.91 -7.40 -8.48
CA VAL A 212 14.43 -6.02 -8.36
C VAL A 212 13.33 -4.98 -8.08
N ASP A 213 12.06 -5.36 -8.21
CA ASP A 213 10.91 -4.48 -7.95
C ASP A 213 10.36 -4.67 -6.51
N PHE A 214 10.99 -5.54 -5.72
CA PHE A 214 10.72 -5.74 -4.30
C PHE A 214 11.70 -4.95 -3.44
N PHE A 215 11.17 -4.26 -2.44
CA PHE A 215 11.94 -3.46 -1.49
C PHE A 215 11.52 -3.80 -0.07
N GLU A 216 12.50 -4.06 0.79
CA GLU A 216 12.32 -4.16 2.24
C GLU A 216 12.65 -2.80 2.86
N ALA A 217 11.73 -2.27 3.66
CA ALA A 217 11.79 -0.91 4.19
C ALA A 217 11.32 -0.89 5.65
N ASP A 218 12.21 -1.27 6.56
CA ASP A 218 11.93 -1.47 7.98
C ASP A 218 11.88 -0.16 8.79
N ASP A 219 12.29 0.97 8.22
CA ASP A 219 12.22 2.30 8.84
C ASP A 219 11.86 3.41 7.84
N GLY A 220 11.73 4.64 8.35
CA GLY A 220 11.40 5.82 7.54
C GLY A 220 12.39 6.09 6.39
N PRO A 221 13.70 6.19 6.67
CA PRO A 221 14.73 6.33 5.64
C PRO A 221 14.71 5.23 4.57
N ALA A 222 14.49 3.98 4.95
CA ALA A 222 14.42 2.87 4.00
C ALA A 222 13.18 2.97 3.09
N ILE A 223 12.04 3.43 3.63
CA ILE A 223 10.82 3.73 2.84
C ILE A 223 11.12 4.79 1.79
N GLN A 224 11.76 5.90 2.19
CA GLN A 224 12.14 6.97 1.26
C GLN A 224 13.07 6.44 0.16
N SER A 225 14.12 5.70 0.54
CA SER A 225 15.06 5.10 -0.41
C SER A 225 14.39 4.14 -1.40
N ALA A 226 13.43 3.34 -0.95
CA ALA A 226 12.65 2.44 -1.80
C ALA A 226 11.84 3.22 -2.84
N ILE A 227 11.09 4.25 -2.40
CA ILE A 227 10.28 5.07 -3.30
C ILE A 227 11.15 5.85 -4.30
N THR A 228 12.29 6.40 -3.89
CA THR A 228 13.26 7.03 -4.82
C THR A 228 13.81 6.05 -5.85
N SER A 229 14.08 4.81 -5.44
CA SER A 229 14.55 3.75 -6.34
C SER A 229 13.49 3.34 -7.36
N ILE A 230 12.24 3.24 -6.91
CA ILE A 230 11.07 2.99 -7.77
C ILE A 230 10.90 4.12 -8.78
N PHE A 231 10.96 5.39 -8.35
CA PHE A 231 10.92 6.53 -9.26
C PHE A 231 12.00 6.42 -10.35
N SER A 232 13.23 6.13 -9.96
CA SER A 232 14.36 5.96 -10.90
C SER A 232 14.11 4.82 -11.89
N SER A 233 13.54 3.70 -11.44
CA SER A 233 13.19 2.57 -12.32
C SER A 233 12.10 2.95 -13.32
N ILE A 234 11.02 3.61 -12.87
CA ILE A 234 9.93 4.06 -13.72
C ILE A 234 10.45 5.06 -14.76
N MET A 235 11.24 6.05 -14.34
CA MET A 235 11.79 7.06 -15.24
C MET A 235 12.74 6.43 -16.27
N SER A 236 13.54 5.43 -15.88
CA SER A 236 14.40 4.72 -16.82
C SER A 236 13.61 3.96 -17.90
N ASP A 237 12.53 3.25 -17.53
CA ASP A 237 11.69 2.52 -18.51
C ASP A 237 10.95 3.50 -19.43
N VAL A 238 10.35 4.55 -18.87
CA VAL A 238 9.61 5.55 -19.66
C VAL A 238 10.54 6.37 -20.57
N SER A 239 11.73 6.78 -20.11
CA SER A 239 12.66 7.59 -20.91
C SER A 239 13.13 6.87 -22.16
N LEU A 240 13.43 5.56 -22.07
CA LEU A 240 13.80 4.75 -23.23
C LEU A 240 12.69 4.73 -24.30
N ARG A 241 11.43 4.76 -23.88
CA ARG A 241 10.26 4.74 -24.78
C ARG A 241 9.97 6.11 -25.39
N LEU A 242 10.17 7.21 -24.65
CA LEU A 242 9.96 8.55 -25.18
C LEU A 242 11.04 8.98 -26.19
N ILE A 243 12.27 8.46 -26.06
CA ILE A 243 13.33 8.71 -27.06
C ILE A 243 13.03 7.96 -28.37
N GLY A 244 12.50 6.74 -28.30
CA GLY A 244 12.17 5.93 -29.48
C GLY A 244 11.03 6.49 -30.34
N ASN A 245 10.08 7.21 -29.75
CA ASN A 245 8.93 7.77 -30.46
C ASN A 245 9.19 9.11 -31.16
N ASN A 246 10.34 9.75 -30.92
CA ASN A 246 10.73 11.02 -31.56
C ASN A 246 11.56 10.83 -32.86
N GLN A 247 11.54 9.62 -33.44
CA GLN A 247 12.31 9.27 -34.64
C GLN A 247 11.45 9.03 -35.91
N ASN A 248 10.15 9.36 -35.89
CA ASN A 248 9.26 9.26 -37.07
C ASN A 248 8.49 10.55 -37.34
#